data_AF-A0AB72XJN6-F1
#
_entry.id   AF-A0AB72XJN6-F1
#
_cell.length_a   1.000
_cell.length_b   1.000
_cell.length_c   1.000
_cell.angle_alpha   90.00
_cell.angle_beta   90.00
_cell.angle_gamma   90.00
#
_symmetry.space_group_name_H-M   'P 1'
#
loop_
_entity.id
_entity.type
_entity.pdbx_description
1 polymer ?
#
loop_
_entity_poly.entity_id
_entity_poly.type
_entity_poly.pdbx_seq_one_letter_code
_entity_poly.pdbx_strand_id
1 'polypeptide(L)'
;MGALPMRSAHRRVLHRAQPRARRQAHPRIYQDTQGAHMNYEFTLAVDRDPTEMADKLFDIAEGDLVPEGGTGVNVVHVCRQADSFATALLQTVEDVESTGLVVTGIASNDLVSLRDIAARLGRTYESVRLIAAGKRGPGGFPTPLSTGQWSLYSWAEVSAWFSRSHGTEAPSAYDREIAAADHLIRARRILGGDKVRQQLGKLITT
;
A
#
# COMPACT_ATOMS: atom_id res chain seq x y z
N MET A 1 -7.18 42.30 19.73
CA MET A 1 -7.11 40.82 19.81
C MET A 1 -8.07 40.29 18.76
N GLY A 2 -7.72 40.08 17.49
CA GLY A 2 -6.54 39.39 16.97
C GLY A 2 -7.01 38.05 16.38
N ALA A 3 -7.96 38.10 15.44
CA ALA A 3 -8.51 36.93 14.78
C ALA A 3 -7.47 36.33 13.81
N LEU A 4 -7.09 35.07 14.04
CA LEU A 4 -6.25 34.31 13.13
C LEU A 4 -7.09 33.79 11.96
N PRO A 5 -6.63 33.92 10.70
CA PRO A 5 -7.38 33.49 9.53
C PRO A 5 -7.25 31.97 9.34
N MET A 6 -8.39 31.27 9.39
CA MET A 6 -8.54 29.91 8.88
C MET A 6 -8.20 29.89 7.38
N ARG A 7 -7.18 29.14 6.99
CA ARG A 7 -6.91 28.81 5.59
C ARG A 7 -7.92 27.77 5.12
N SER A 8 -8.72 28.19 4.16
CA SER A 8 -9.74 27.42 3.46
C SER A 8 -9.14 26.36 2.53
N ALA A 9 -9.41 25.08 2.79
CA ALA A 9 -9.40 24.03 1.77
C ALA A 9 -10.37 22.90 2.15
N HIS A 10 -11.40 22.75 1.31
CA HIS A 10 -12.18 21.53 1.06
C HIS A 10 -13.17 20.99 2.10
N ARG A 11 -14.36 21.62 2.14
CA ARG A 11 -15.62 21.03 2.63
C ARG A 11 -16.58 20.78 1.45
N ARG A 12 -16.73 19.51 1.06
CA ARG A 12 -17.89 18.87 0.38
C ARG A 12 -17.44 17.43 0.08
N VAL A 13 -18.11 16.39 0.57
CA VAL A 13 -19.21 15.69 -0.11
C VAL A 13 -19.96 14.81 0.91
N LEU A 14 -21.27 15.02 1.12
CA LEU A 14 -22.19 13.99 1.64
C LEU A 14 -23.62 14.27 1.13
N HIS A 15 -24.08 13.48 0.15
CA HIS A 15 -25.36 12.73 0.13
C HIS A 15 -25.76 12.34 -1.31
N ARG A 16 -25.72 11.03 -1.61
CA ARG A 16 -26.85 10.14 -1.97
C ARG A 16 -26.36 8.95 -2.82
N ALA A 17 -26.91 7.78 -2.51
CA ALA A 17 -26.45 6.44 -2.84
C ALA A 17 -26.59 6.02 -4.32
N GLN A 18 -25.58 5.31 -4.85
CA GLN A 18 -25.62 3.87 -5.27
C GLN A 18 -24.35 3.44 -6.06
N PRO A 19 -24.06 2.12 -6.22
CA PRO A 19 -22.75 1.52 -5.94
C PRO A 19 -21.92 1.11 -7.17
N ARG A 20 -20.69 0.62 -6.90
CA ARG A 20 -19.66 0.08 -7.81
C ARG A 20 -18.75 1.09 -8.50
N ALA A 21 -17.85 1.66 -7.71
CA ALA A 21 -16.43 1.72 -8.06
C ALA A 21 -15.69 1.91 -6.74
N ARG A 22 -15.04 0.86 -6.25
CA ARG A 22 -14.03 0.98 -5.19
C ARG A 22 -12.96 1.94 -5.73
N ARG A 23 -13.06 3.23 -5.39
CA ARG A 23 -11.94 4.17 -5.51
C ARG A 23 -10.94 3.78 -4.44
N GLN A 24 -10.16 2.74 -4.75
CA GLN A 24 -9.05 2.29 -3.93
C GLN A 24 -7.96 3.36 -3.97
N ALA A 25 -7.59 3.86 -2.80
CA ALA A 25 -6.55 4.85 -2.63
C ALA A 25 -5.26 4.34 -3.28
N HIS A 26 -4.81 5.03 -4.33
CA HIS A 26 -3.45 4.88 -4.81
C HIS A 26 -2.58 5.72 -3.88
N PRO A 27 -1.50 5.17 -3.33
CA PRO A 27 -0.65 5.92 -2.42
C PRO A 27 0.01 7.08 -3.21
N ARG A 28 -0.16 8.32 -2.74
CA ARG A 28 0.31 9.55 -3.40
C ARG A 28 1.34 10.26 -2.55
N ILE A 29 2.33 10.85 -3.22
CA ILE A 29 3.34 11.71 -2.58
C ILE A 29 3.01 13.16 -2.93
N TYR A 30 2.95 14.03 -1.91
CA TYR A 30 2.86 15.48 -2.08
C TYR A 30 4.10 16.16 -1.48
N GLN A 31 4.73 17.05 -2.25
CA GLN A 31 5.85 17.90 -1.79
C GLN A 31 5.27 19.17 -1.15
N ASP A 32 5.55 19.42 0.13
CA ASP A 32 5.32 20.73 0.74
C ASP A 32 6.59 21.59 0.69
N THR A 33 6.43 22.89 0.47
CA THR A 33 7.49 23.85 0.12
C THR A 33 8.19 24.44 1.36
N GLN A 34 8.05 23.83 2.55
CA GLN A 34 8.78 24.23 3.76
C GLN A 34 9.41 23.03 4.45
N GLY A 35 10.72 22.84 4.21
CA GLY A 35 11.61 21.97 4.97
C GLY A 35 11.40 20.47 4.78
N ALA A 36 12.13 19.85 3.84
CA ALA A 36 12.50 18.42 3.68
C ALA A 36 11.51 17.27 3.99
N HIS A 37 10.29 17.52 4.47
CA HIS A 37 9.32 16.51 4.84
C HIS A 37 8.38 16.26 3.67
N MET A 38 8.21 14.99 3.33
CA MET A 38 7.30 14.53 2.29
C MET A 38 6.01 14.03 2.94
N ASN A 39 4.87 14.28 2.32
CA ASN A 39 3.62 13.67 2.75
C ASN A 39 3.46 12.28 2.12
N TYR A 40 3.29 11.27 2.96
CA TYR A 40 3.11 9.87 2.58
C TYR A 40 1.67 9.43 2.83
N GLU A 41 1.01 9.00 1.75
CA GLU A 41 -0.31 8.38 1.81
C GLU A 41 -0.20 6.87 1.60
N PHE A 42 -0.73 6.07 2.53
CA PHE A 42 -0.85 4.61 2.40
C PHE A 42 -1.97 4.08 3.31
N THR A 43 -2.23 2.78 3.28
CA THR A 43 -3.31 2.18 4.08
C THR A 43 -2.84 0.87 4.71
N LEU A 44 -2.91 0.78 6.03
CA LEU A 44 -2.59 -0.41 6.79
C LEU A 44 -3.82 -1.29 6.93
N ALA A 45 -3.65 -2.61 6.81
CA ALA A 45 -4.67 -3.58 7.17
C ALA A 45 -4.44 -4.04 8.62
N VAL A 46 -5.50 -4.14 9.42
CA VAL A 46 -5.42 -4.53 10.84
C VAL A 46 -6.29 -5.76 11.14
N ASP A 47 -6.06 -6.37 12.30
CA ASP A 47 -6.66 -7.65 12.71
C ASP A 47 -8.17 -7.57 13.03
N ARG A 48 -8.64 -6.43 13.52
CA ARG A 48 -10.03 -6.19 13.93
C ARG A 48 -10.47 -4.76 13.62
N ASP A 49 -11.75 -4.48 13.80
CA ASP A 49 -12.35 -3.17 13.51
C ASP A 49 -11.61 -2.04 14.26
N PRO A 50 -10.92 -1.13 13.54
CA PRO A 50 -10.15 -0.07 14.18
C PRO A 50 -11.01 1.12 14.60
N THR A 51 -12.29 1.17 14.20
CA THR A 51 -13.17 2.32 14.50
C THR A 51 -13.47 2.44 15.98
N GLU A 52 -13.43 1.33 16.72
CA GLU A 52 -13.51 1.34 18.18
C GLU A 52 -12.31 2.06 18.85
N MET A 53 -11.19 2.25 18.14
CA MET A 53 -10.00 2.97 18.61
C MET A 53 -9.86 4.36 17.98
N ALA A 54 -10.90 4.89 17.32
CA ALA A 54 -10.80 6.13 16.54
C ALA A 54 -10.26 7.33 17.33
N ASP A 55 -10.77 7.58 18.53
CA ASP A 55 -10.33 8.70 19.36
C ASP A 55 -8.84 8.56 19.74
N LYS A 56 -8.41 7.35 20.12
CA LYS A 56 -7.01 7.08 20.47
C LYS A 56 -6.06 7.26 19.27
N LEU A 57 -6.48 6.78 18.09
CA LEU A 57 -5.70 6.93 16.86
C LEU A 57 -5.59 8.41 16.46
N PHE A 58 -6.66 9.18 16.65
CA PHE A 58 -6.64 10.61 16.41
C PHE A 58 -5.68 11.34 17.36
N ASP A 59 -5.75 11.03 18.66
CA ASP A 59 -4.95 11.69 19.69
C ASP A 59 -3.44 11.40 19.55
N ILE A 60 -3.07 10.15 19.26
CA ILE A 60 -1.65 9.72 19.15
C ILE A 60 -0.98 10.29 17.90
N ALA A 61 -1.75 10.44 16.82
CA ALA A 61 -1.22 10.78 15.51
C ALA A 61 -1.70 12.13 14.97
N GLU A 62 -2.26 12.97 15.84
CA GLU A 62 -2.75 14.33 15.51
C GLU A 62 -3.67 14.38 14.27
N GLY A 63 -4.43 13.30 14.03
CA GLY A 63 -5.34 13.18 12.89
C GLY A 63 -4.76 12.59 11.60
N ASP A 64 -3.49 12.17 11.57
CA ASP A 64 -2.87 11.49 10.41
C ASP A 64 -3.48 10.10 10.12
N LEU A 65 -4.16 9.51 11.12
CA LEU A 65 -4.69 8.15 11.09
C LEU A 65 -6.21 8.15 11.10
N VAL A 66 -6.81 7.62 10.04
CA VAL A 66 -8.27 7.53 9.88
C VAL A 66 -8.68 6.06 9.79
N PRO A 67 -9.36 5.50 10.82
CA PRO A 67 -9.82 4.12 10.78
C PRO A 67 -11.06 3.93 9.89
N GLU A 68 -11.11 2.80 9.17
CA GLU A 68 -12.27 2.28 8.45
C GLU A 68 -12.49 0.81 8.85
N GLY A 69 -13.73 0.44 9.16
CA GLY A 69 -14.09 -0.89 9.66
C GLY A 69 -15.55 -1.28 9.41
N GLY A 70 -16.03 -2.33 10.08
CA GLY A 70 -17.38 -2.88 9.99
C GLY A 70 -17.48 -4.16 9.16
N THR A 71 -18.48 -4.26 8.26
CA THR A 71 -18.72 -5.46 7.43
C THR A 71 -17.70 -5.65 6.29
N GLY A 72 -16.66 -4.82 6.26
CA GLY A 72 -15.70 -4.70 5.17
C GLY A 72 -14.29 -5.15 5.53
N VAL A 73 -13.30 -4.38 5.06
CA VAL A 73 -11.90 -4.57 5.41
C VAL A 73 -11.57 -3.68 6.60
N ASN A 74 -10.83 -4.22 7.57
CA ASN A 74 -10.36 -3.46 8.73
C ASN A 74 -9.07 -2.76 8.36
N VAL A 75 -9.11 -1.45 8.19
CA VAL A 75 -7.97 -0.67 7.70
C VAL A 75 -7.80 0.66 8.43
N VAL A 76 -6.58 1.18 8.41
CA VAL A 76 -6.25 2.53 8.86
C VAL A 76 -5.63 3.26 7.68
N HIS A 77 -6.30 4.33 7.23
CA HIS A 77 -5.75 5.24 6.23
C HIS A 77 -4.75 6.17 6.88
N VAL A 78 -3.64 6.38 6.18
CA VAL A 78 -2.50 7.14 6.68
C VAL A 78 -2.24 8.29 5.72
N CYS A 79 -2.13 9.49 6.27
CA CYS A 79 -1.65 10.67 5.57
C CYS A 79 -0.68 11.38 6.52
N ARG A 80 0.62 11.08 6.41
CA ARG A 80 1.62 11.51 7.39
C ARG A 80 2.81 12.19 6.72
N GLN A 81 3.29 13.26 7.35
CA GLN A 81 4.57 13.88 6.98
C GLN A 81 5.75 13.16 7.64
N ALA A 82 6.79 12.86 6.86
CA ALA A 82 8.04 12.30 7.38
C ALA A 82 9.22 12.59 6.44
N ASP A 83 10.44 12.34 6.92
CA ASP A 83 11.67 12.43 6.13
C ASP A 83 11.81 11.30 5.10
N SER A 84 11.15 10.16 5.35
CA SER A 84 11.19 9.00 4.47
C SER A 84 9.94 8.13 4.64
N PHE A 85 9.62 7.33 3.62
CA PHE A 85 8.52 6.36 3.71
C PHE A 85 8.76 5.35 4.83
N ALA A 86 10.00 4.88 4.98
CA ALA A 86 10.35 3.95 6.05
C ALA A 86 10.07 4.54 7.44
N THR A 87 10.44 5.83 7.64
CA THR A 87 10.14 6.55 8.89
C THR A 87 8.62 6.66 9.11
N ALA A 88 7.87 7.11 8.10
CA ALA A 88 6.42 7.23 8.19
C ALA A 88 5.77 5.88 8.55
N LEU A 89 6.14 4.82 7.84
CA LEU A 89 5.60 3.48 8.06
C LEU A 89 5.93 2.94 9.46
N LEU A 90 7.18 3.04 9.91
CA LEU A 90 7.59 2.52 11.21
C LEU A 90 6.87 3.23 12.36
N GLN A 91 6.80 4.56 12.31
CA GLN A 91 6.06 5.35 13.29
C GLN A 91 4.56 5.00 13.27
N THR A 92 3.96 4.89 12.08
CA THR A 92 2.53 4.57 11.99
C THR A 92 2.22 3.15 12.50
N VAL A 93 3.11 2.18 12.25
CA VAL A 93 2.95 0.83 12.80
C VAL A 93 3.04 0.87 14.32
N GLU A 94 3.99 1.60 14.90
CA GLU A 94 4.10 1.78 16.35
C GLU A 94 2.85 2.43 16.95
N ASP A 95 2.37 3.53 16.36
CA ASP A 95 1.18 4.24 16.82
C ASP A 95 -0.05 3.33 16.79
N VAL A 96 -0.29 2.63 15.67
CA VAL A 96 -1.42 1.71 15.55
C VAL A 96 -1.32 0.56 16.55
N GLU A 97 -0.14 -0.05 16.70
CA GLU A 97 0.05 -1.19 17.62
C GLU A 97 -0.03 -0.79 19.09
N SER A 98 0.31 0.46 19.44
CA SER A 98 0.16 0.99 20.80
C SER A 98 -1.31 1.04 21.28
N THR A 99 -2.27 1.09 20.36
CA THR A 99 -3.71 1.01 20.66
C THR A 99 -4.20 -0.41 20.97
N GLY A 100 -3.34 -1.42 20.78
CA GLY A 100 -3.63 -2.83 20.92
C GLY A 100 -4.18 -3.50 19.65
N LEU A 101 -4.23 -2.78 18.52
CA LEU A 101 -4.44 -3.34 17.19
C LEU A 101 -3.17 -4.07 16.71
N VAL A 102 -3.32 -4.98 15.75
CA VAL A 102 -2.18 -5.66 15.13
C VAL A 102 -2.15 -5.31 13.64
N VAL A 103 -1.03 -4.76 13.18
CA VAL A 103 -0.85 -4.46 11.75
C VAL A 103 -0.55 -5.76 11.00
N THR A 104 -1.38 -6.08 10.02
CA THR A 104 -1.37 -7.35 9.29
C THR A 104 -0.86 -7.27 7.86
N GLY A 105 -0.73 -6.06 7.32
CA GLY A 105 -0.21 -5.78 5.98
C GLY A 105 -0.43 -4.33 5.58
N ILE A 106 -0.06 -4.01 4.35
CA ILE A 106 -0.37 -2.76 3.67
C ILE A 106 -1.31 -3.10 2.50
N ALA A 107 -2.32 -2.27 2.26
CA ALA A 107 -3.17 -2.38 1.09
C ALA A 107 -2.44 -1.90 -0.18
N SER A 108 -1.34 -2.58 -0.53
CA SER A 108 -0.41 -2.22 -1.62
C SER A 108 -1.01 -2.39 -3.03
N ASN A 109 -2.03 -3.25 -3.17
CA ASN A 109 -2.54 -3.71 -4.46
C ASN A 109 -1.43 -4.27 -5.38
N ASP A 110 -0.32 -4.76 -4.80
CA ASP A 110 0.82 -5.28 -5.54
C ASP A 110 0.59 -6.70 -6.03
N LEU A 111 -0.02 -7.56 -5.20
CA LEU A 111 -0.36 -8.93 -5.58
C LEU A 111 -1.51 -8.94 -6.61
N VAL A 112 -1.15 -9.23 -7.87
CA VAL A 112 -2.06 -9.17 -9.02
C VAL A 112 -2.11 -10.48 -9.80
N SER A 113 -3.29 -10.83 -10.31
CA SER A 113 -3.43 -11.89 -11.30
C SER A 113 -3.09 -11.39 -12.71
N LEU A 114 -2.90 -12.30 -13.67
CA LEU A 114 -2.78 -11.93 -15.09
C LEU A 114 -4.01 -11.18 -15.63
N ARG A 115 -5.20 -11.38 -15.04
CA ARG A 115 -6.40 -10.62 -15.41
C ARG A 115 -6.33 -9.18 -14.92
N ASP A 116 -5.84 -8.98 -13.70
CA ASP A 116 -5.64 -7.63 -13.14
C ASP A 116 -4.57 -6.88 -13.94
N ILE A 117 -3.46 -7.56 -14.28
CA ILE A 117 -2.40 -7.00 -15.14
C ILE A 117 -2.98 -6.58 -16.49
N ALA A 118 -3.76 -7.45 -17.14
CA ALA A 118 -4.39 -7.14 -18.41
C ALA A 118 -5.31 -5.92 -18.30
N ALA A 119 -6.14 -5.85 -17.26
CA ALA A 119 -7.03 -4.71 -17.01
C ALA A 119 -6.26 -3.40 -16.81
N ARG A 120 -5.21 -3.40 -15.96
CA ARG A 120 -4.38 -2.21 -15.68
C ARG A 120 -3.64 -1.71 -16.91
N LEU A 121 -3.20 -2.60 -17.80
CA LEU A 121 -2.48 -2.25 -19.02
C LEU A 121 -3.39 -1.97 -20.22
N GLY A 122 -4.72 -2.08 -20.07
CA GLY A 122 -5.65 -1.98 -21.20
C GLY A 122 -5.42 -3.06 -22.27
N ARG A 123 -4.95 -4.25 -21.87
CA ARG A 123 -4.65 -5.39 -22.75
C ARG A 123 -5.67 -6.51 -22.57
N THR A 124 -5.73 -7.41 -23.55
CA THR A 124 -6.50 -8.66 -23.39
C THR A 124 -5.77 -9.63 -22.46
N TYR A 125 -6.52 -10.44 -21.72
CA TYR A 125 -5.97 -11.50 -20.87
C TYR A 125 -5.05 -12.44 -21.66
N GLU A 126 -5.47 -12.87 -22.86
CA GLU A 126 -4.69 -13.78 -23.69
C GLU A 126 -3.35 -13.17 -24.13
N SER A 127 -3.31 -11.86 -24.42
CA SER A 127 -2.07 -11.16 -24.74
C SER A 127 -1.06 -11.23 -23.60
N VAL A 128 -1.51 -10.95 -22.37
CA VAL A 128 -0.65 -11.00 -21.19
C VAL A 128 -0.24 -12.46 -20.88
N ARG A 129 -1.15 -13.42 -21.03
CA ARG A 129 -0.86 -14.85 -20.82
C ARG A 129 0.23 -15.36 -21.74
N LEU A 130 0.21 -14.99 -23.03
CA LEU A 130 1.25 -15.37 -23.99
C LEU A 130 2.60 -14.70 -23.67
N ILE A 131 2.60 -13.46 -23.19
CA ILE A 131 3.81 -12.78 -22.72
C ILE A 131 4.39 -13.49 -21.49
N ALA A 132 3.56 -13.77 -20.49
CA ALA A 132 3.98 -14.45 -19.26
C ALA A 132 4.49 -15.88 -19.54
N ALA A 133 3.93 -16.56 -20.55
CA ALA A 133 4.40 -17.87 -21.01
C ALA A 133 5.67 -17.80 -21.88
N GLY A 134 6.25 -16.63 -22.10
CA GLY A 134 7.42 -16.44 -22.97
C GLY A 134 7.14 -16.69 -24.46
N LYS A 135 5.87 -16.83 -24.85
CA LYS A 135 5.44 -17.08 -26.23
C LYS A 135 5.33 -15.79 -27.05
N ARG A 136 5.47 -14.62 -26.41
CA ARG A 136 5.42 -13.31 -27.04
C ARG A 136 6.32 -12.31 -26.31
N GLY A 137 6.91 -11.38 -27.07
CA GLY A 137 7.74 -10.31 -26.54
C GLY A 137 9.18 -10.78 -26.24
N PRO A 138 9.97 -9.95 -25.54
CA PRO A 138 11.40 -10.21 -25.34
C PRO A 138 11.71 -11.32 -24.32
N GLY A 139 10.70 -11.97 -23.74
CA GLY A 139 10.87 -12.91 -22.63
C GLY A 139 11.25 -12.21 -21.32
N GLY A 140 11.65 -13.00 -20.32
CA GLY A 140 12.04 -12.49 -18.99
C GLY A 140 10.90 -11.81 -18.23
N PHE A 141 9.65 -12.18 -18.52
CA PHE A 141 8.50 -11.72 -17.75
C PHE A 141 8.67 -12.14 -16.28
N PRO A 142 8.31 -11.29 -15.30
CA PRO A 142 8.50 -11.61 -13.88
C PRO A 142 7.87 -12.95 -13.48
N THR A 143 8.59 -13.69 -12.65
CA THR A 143 8.10 -14.96 -12.11
C THR A 143 6.96 -14.71 -11.13
N PRO A 144 5.95 -15.58 -11.08
CA PRO A 144 4.87 -15.43 -10.11
C PRO A 144 5.37 -15.66 -8.68
N LEU A 145 4.81 -14.89 -7.75
CA LEU A 145 5.03 -15.02 -6.30
C LEU A 145 4.24 -16.21 -5.70
N SER A 146 3.23 -16.71 -6.40
CA SER A 146 2.50 -17.92 -6.02
C SER A 146 2.38 -18.91 -7.17
N THR A 147 2.45 -20.20 -6.86
CA THR A 147 2.30 -21.28 -7.84
C THR A 147 0.86 -21.76 -7.90
N GLY A 148 0.37 -22.09 -9.10
CA GLY A 148 -0.93 -22.75 -9.30
C GLY A 148 -1.74 -22.12 -10.43
N GLN A 149 -2.99 -22.58 -10.58
CA GLN A 149 -3.90 -22.10 -11.64
C GLN A 149 -4.15 -20.59 -11.57
N TRP A 150 -4.14 -20.03 -10.36
CA TRP A 150 -4.34 -18.60 -10.09
C TRP A 150 -3.05 -17.98 -9.54
N SER A 151 -1.98 -18.07 -10.33
CA SER A 151 -0.68 -17.48 -9.99
C SER A 151 -0.79 -15.96 -9.80
N LEU A 152 -0.21 -15.45 -8.72
CA LEU A 152 -0.12 -14.03 -8.41
C LEU A 152 1.28 -13.52 -8.73
N TYR A 153 1.37 -12.28 -9.16
CA TYR A 153 2.59 -11.59 -9.56
C TYR A 153 2.73 -10.31 -8.75
N SER A 154 3.96 -9.81 -8.61
CA SER A 154 4.18 -8.44 -8.13
C SER A 154 3.89 -7.44 -9.24
N TRP A 155 2.96 -6.52 -9.03
CA TRP A 155 2.69 -5.44 -9.95
C TRP A 155 3.90 -4.52 -10.11
N ALA A 156 4.65 -4.25 -9.05
CA ALA A 156 5.84 -3.42 -9.07
C ALA A 156 6.92 -4.02 -10.00
N GLU A 157 7.10 -5.34 -10.00
CA GLU A 157 7.99 -6.01 -10.95
C GLU A 157 7.44 -6.03 -12.38
N VAL A 158 6.15 -6.34 -12.54
CA VAL A 158 5.48 -6.43 -13.84
C VAL A 158 5.46 -5.08 -14.55
N SER A 159 5.06 -4.02 -13.86
CA SER A 159 5.06 -2.66 -14.40
C SER A 159 6.47 -2.19 -14.76
N ALA A 160 7.48 -2.50 -13.95
CA ALA A 160 8.88 -2.21 -14.27
C ALA A 160 9.34 -2.95 -15.52
N TRP A 161 8.98 -4.23 -15.68
CA TRP A 161 9.29 -5.00 -16.88
C TRP A 161 8.58 -4.44 -18.11
N PHE A 162 7.30 -4.07 -18.02
CA PHE A 162 6.56 -3.46 -19.13
C PHE A 162 7.12 -2.10 -19.51
N SER A 163 7.56 -1.29 -18.55
CA SER A 163 8.20 -0.01 -18.83
C SER A 163 9.46 -0.19 -19.67
N ARG A 164 10.33 -1.12 -19.28
CA ARG A 164 11.56 -1.43 -20.04
C ARG A 164 11.31 -2.06 -21.40
N SER A 165 10.32 -2.95 -21.51
CA SER A 165 10.10 -3.77 -22.72
C SER A 165 9.13 -3.16 -23.72
N HIS A 166 8.21 -2.30 -23.28
CA HIS A 166 7.12 -1.75 -24.08
C HIS A 166 6.94 -0.24 -23.91
N GLY A 167 7.80 0.44 -23.16
CA GLY A 167 7.76 1.90 -22.99
C GLY A 167 6.54 2.40 -22.21
N THR A 168 5.94 1.56 -21.36
CA THR A 168 4.88 2.02 -20.46
C THR A 168 5.45 2.93 -19.38
N GLU A 169 4.58 3.67 -18.69
CA GLU A 169 4.94 4.45 -17.51
C GLU A 169 5.72 3.59 -16.51
N ALA A 170 6.84 4.13 -16.02
CA ALA A 170 7.68 3.45 -15.05
C ALA A 170 7.01 3.49 -13.67
N PRO A 171 7.03 2.39 -12.90
CA PRO A 171 6.59 2.46 -11.52
C PRO A 171 7.49 3.41 -10.74
N SER A 172 6.91 4.09 -9.76
CA SER A 172 7.67 4.93 -8.84
C SER A 172 8.57 4.07 -7.94
N ALA A 173 9.62 4.67 -7.38
CA ALA A 173 10.41 3.99 -6.33
C ALA A 173 9.52 3.58 -5.15
N TYR A 174 8.53 4.42 -4.85
CA TYR A 174 7.55 4.22 -3.80
C TYR A 174 6.68 2.97 -3.98
N ASP A 175 6.28 2.64 -5.21
CA ASP A 175 5.49 1.42 -5.50
C ASP A 175 6.26 0.15 -5.09
N ARG A 176 7.57 0.12 -5.34
CA ARG A 176 8.43 -1.01 -4.93
C ARG A 176 8.62 -1.05 -3.43
N GLU A 177 8.83 0.10 -2.80
CA GLU A 177 8.99 0.20 -1.35
C GLU A 177 7.73 -0.28 -0.61
N ILE A 178 6.55 0.15 -1.04
CA ILE A 178 5.26 -0.29 -0.48
C ILE A 178 5.06 -1.80 -0.66
N ALA A 179 5.36 -2.35 -1.84
CA ALA A 179 5.24 -3.78 -2.10
C ALA A 179 6.16 -4.59 -1.18
N ALA A 180 7.43 -4.20 -1.07
CA ALA A 180 8.40 -4.84 -0.20
C ALA A 180 7.98 -4.75 1.28
N ALA A 181 7.54 -3.57 1.72
CA ALA A 181 7.09 -3.34 3.09
C ALA A 181 5.85 -4.20 3.45
N ASP A 182 4.89 -4.36 2.54
CA ASP A 182 3.75 -5.27 2.75
C ASP A 182 4.21 -6.71 3.00
N HIS A 183 5.14 -7.21 2.17
CA HIS A 183 5.70 -8.55 2.35
C HIS A 183 6.45 -8.72 3.67
N LEU A 184 7.19 -7.70 4.11
CA LEU A 184 7.88 -7.69 5.40
C LEU A 184 6.90 -7.75 6.58
N ILE A 185 5.83 -6.96 6.54
CA ILE A 185 4.80 -6.97 7.59
C ILE A 185 4.09 -8.33 7.65
N ARG A 186 3.76 -8.92 6.48
CA ARG A 186 3.17 -10.25 6.41
C ARG A 186 4.11 -11.33 6.94
N ALA A 187 5.40 -11.26 6.60
CA ALA A 187 6.42 -12.15 7.13
C ALA A 187 6.52 -12.01 8.66
N ARG A 188 6.61 -10.78 9.19
CA ARG A 188 6.60 -10.49 10.63
C ARG A 188 5.40 -11.15 11.32
N ARG A 189 4.20 -11.04 10.73
CA ARG A 189 2.99 -11.68 11.25
C ARG A 189 3.07 -13.21 11.27
N ILE A 190 3.60 -13.83 10.21
CA ILE A 190 3.75 -15.30 10.11
C ILE A 190 4.77 -15.82 11.12
N LEU A 191 5.89 -15.12 11.30
CA LEU A 191 6.93 -15.51 12.25
C LEU A 191 6.48 -15.36 13.71
N GLY A 192 5.57 -14.41 13.98
CA GLY A 192 5.09 -14.12 15.33
C GLY A 192 6.19 -13.57 16.24
N GLY A 193 6.01 -13.72 17.55
CA GLY A 193 6.96 -13.26 18.58
C GLY A 193 8.18 -14.17 18.81
N ASP A 194 8.45 -15.11 17.91
CA ASP A 194 9.57 -16.06 18.05
C ASP A 194 10.91 -15.36 17.72
N LYS A 195 11.67 -15.04 18.78
CA LYS A 195 12.96 -14.35 18.69
C LYS A 195 14.01 -15.09 17.86
N VAL A 196 13.97 -16.42 17.81
CA VAL A 196 14.91 -17.21 17.00
C VAL A 196 14.58 -17.02 15.53
N ARG A 197 13.29 -17.08 15.19
CA ARG A 197 12.81 -16.91 13.81
C ARG A 197 12.97 -15.47 13.29
N GLN A 198 13.00 -14.47 14.17
CA GLN A 198 13.33 -13.08 13.79
C GLN A 198 14.72 -12.93 13.16
N GLN A 199 15.64 -13.88 13.37
CA GLN A 199 16.94 -13.90 12.68
C GLN A 199 16.82 -14.03 11.16
N LEU A 200 15.69 -14.53 10.63
CA LEU A 200 15.39 -14.56 9.20
C LEU A 200 15.32 -13.15 8.57
N GLY A 201 15.18 -12.10 9.39
CA GLY A 201 15.30 -10.72 8.93
C GLY A 201 16.62 -10.41 8.24
N LYS A 202 17.70 -11.17 8.49
CA LYS A 202 19.00 -10.99 7.80
C LYS A 202 18.93 -11.25 6.29
N LEU A 203 17.88 -11.89 5.79
CA LEU A 203 17.70 -12.14 4.35
C LEU A 203 17.51 -10.86 3.52
N ILE A 204 17.19 -9.72 4.15
CA ILE A 204 16.96 -8.45 3.43
C ILE A 204 18.15 -7.50 3.47
N THR A 205 19.20 -7.84 4.22
CA THR A 205 20.43 -7.06 4.33
C THR A 205 21.55 -7.88 3.70
N THR A 206 21.68 -7.78 2.37
CA THR A 206 22.75 -8.43 1.60
C THR A 206 23.90 -7.47 1.37
#